data_AF-A0A1B9FXZ3-F1
#
_entry.id   AF-A0A1B9FXZ3-F1
#
_cell.length_a   1.000
_cell.length_b   1.000
_cell.length_c   1.000
_cell.angle_alpha   90.00
_cell.angle_beta   90.00
_cell.angle_gamma   90.00
#
_symmetry.space_group_name_H-M   'P 1'
#
loop_
_entity.id
_entity.type
_entity.pdbx_description
1 polymer ?
#
loop_
_entity_poly.entity_id
_entity_poly.type
_entity_poly.pdbx_seq_one_letter_code
_entity_poly.pdbx_strand_id
1 'polypeptide(L)'
;MHAPLGNPNRQLACAELIEALEVCHAQGMIARLTGACNPQKAALAVCLRKERKDREARNHESAKQRTIKKKQVWEELEREKEKEGL
;
A
#
# COMPACT_ATOMS: atom_id res chain seq x y z
N MET A 1 0.72 -13.27 -14.28
CA MET A 1 1.24 -11.89 -14.24
C MET A 1 0.58 -11.17 -13.09
N HIS A 2 1.34 -10.76 -12.09
CA HIS A 2 0.82 -10.16 -10.86
C HIS A 2 1.14 -8.66 -10.82
N ALA A 3 0.34 -7.87 -11.54
CA ALA A 3 0.43 -6.40 -11.52
C ALA A 3 0.52 -5.78 -10.09
N PRO A 4 -0.13 -6.30 -9.02
CA PRO A 4 -0.07 -5.68 -7.71
C PRO A 4 1.26 -5.88 -6.94
N LEU A 5 2.20 -6.70 -7.44
CA LEU A 5 3.46 -7.03 -6.77
C LEU A 5 4.60 -6.02 -7.01
N GLY A 6 4.40 -4.93 -7.75
CA GLY A 6 5.45 -3.96 -8.06
C GLY A 6 6.02 -3.13 -6.89
N ASN A 7 5.76 -3.51 -5.63
CA ASN A 7 6.26 -2.82 -4.44
C ASN A 7 6.96 -3.81 -3.49
N PRO A 8 8.28 -3.65 -3.20
CA PRO A 8 9.04 -4.59 -2.38
C PRO A 8 8.46 -4.84 -0.98
N ASN A 9 7.91 -3.81 -0.33
CA ASN A 9 7.31 -3.98 1.00
C ASN A 9 6.09 -4.91 0.98
N ARG A 10 5.31 -4.88 -0.11
CA ARG A 10 4.17 -5.80 -0.28
C ARG A 10 4.63 -7.22 -0.55
N GLN A 11 5.75 -7.38 -1.27
CA GLN A 11 6.34 -8.69 -1.53
C GLN A 11 6.79 -9.33 -0.22
N LEU A 12 7.43 -8.56 0.66
CA LEU A 12 7.84 -9.04 1.98
C LEU A 12 6.64 -9.41 2.86
N ALA A 13 5.63 -8.56 2.96
CA ALA A 13 4.47 -8.79 3.83
C ALA A 13 3.59 -9.98 3.39
N CYS A 14 3.55 -10.28 2.08
CA CYS A 14 2.77 -11.39 1.53
C CYS A 14 3.65 -12.51 0.96
N ALA A 15 4.92 -12.61 1.36
CA ALA A 15 5.93 -13.47 0.74
C ALA A 15 5.48 -14.94 0.66
N GLU A 16 4.99 -15.50 1.77
CA GLU A 16 4.53 -16.89 1.85
C GLU A 16 3.37 -17.20 0.88
N LEU A 17 2.47 -16.23 0.68
CA LEU A 17 1.33 -16.37 -0.23
C LEU A 17 1.74 -16.22 -1.70
N ILE A 18 2.78 -15.42 -1.96
CA ILE A 18 3.40 -15.31 -3.28
C ILE A 18 4.09 -16.63 -3.62
N GLU A 19 4.91 -17.14 -2.71
CA GLU A 19 5.60 -18.41 -2.86
C GLU A 19 4.61 -19.56 -3.06
N ALA A 20 3.55 -19.66 -2.26
CA ALA A 20 2.51 -20.69 -2.44
C ALA A 20 1.85 -20.64 -3.83
N LEU A 21 1.65 -19.44 -4.37
CA LEU A 21 1.09 -19.28 -5.71
C LEU A 21 2.11 -19.61 -6.81
N GLU A 22 3.38 -19.28 -6.60
CA GLU A 22 4.48 -19.65 -7.49
C GLU A 22 4.70 -21.16 -7.54
N VAL A 23 4.70 -21.83 -6.39
CA VAL A 23 4.73 -23.30 -6.29
C VAL A 23 3.57 -23.93 -7.05
N CYS A 24 2.35 -23.39 -6.93
CA CYS A 24 1.21 -23.88 -7.70
C CYS A 24 1.40 -23.66 -9.22
N HIS A 25 1.88 -22.49 -9.63
CA HIS A 25 2.17 -22.24 -11.04
C HIS A 25 3.29 -23.12 -11.60
N ALA A 26 4.25 -23.54 -10.77
CA ALA A 26 5.33 -24.44 -11.15
C ALA A 26 4.84 -25.86 -11.47
N GLN A 27 3.63 -26.24 -11.07
CA GLN A 27 2.99 -27.52 -11.42
C GLN A 27 2.60 -27.62 -12.89
N GLY A 28 2.62 -26.49 -13.63
CA GLY A 28 2.44 -26.46 -15.08
C GLY A 28 1.29 -25.57 -15.54
N MET A 29 1.26 -25.35 -16.86
CA MET A 29 0.31 -24.42 -17.49
C MET A 29 -1.15 -24.86 -17.34
N ILE A 30 -1.42 -26.17 -17.34
CA ILE A 30 -2.79 -26.70 -17.20
C ILE A 30 -3.38 -26.27 -15.85
N ALA A 31 -2.66 -26.48 -14.73
CA ALA A 31 -3.12 -26.09 -13.39
C ALA A 31 -3.40 -24.58 -13.28
N ARG A 32 -2.61 -23.76 -13.98
CA ARG A 32 -2.78 -22.32 -14.04
C ARG A 32 -4.02 -21.89 -14.84
N LEU A 33 -4.35 -22.60 -15.91
CA LEU A 33 -5.47 -22.27 -16.80
C LEU A 33 -6.81 -22.84 -16.33
N THR A 34 -6.80 -24.01 -15.68
CA THR A 34 -8.02 -24.67 -15.17
C THR A 34 -8.51 -24.09 -13.84
N GLY A 35 -7.73 -23.20 -13.21
CA GLY A 35 -8.10 -22.56 -11.95
C GLY A 35 -7.73 -23.35 -10.70
N ALA A 36 -6.90 -24.40 -10.81
CA ALA A 36 -6.41 -25.15 -9.66
C ALA A 36 -5.67 -24.27 -8.64
N CYS A 37 -5.02 -23.19 -9.10
CA CYS A 37 -4.32 -22.22 -8.25
C CYS A 37 -5.19 -21.08 -7.68
N ASN A 38 -6.52 -21.15 -7.85
CA ASN A 38 -7.43 -20.10 -7.37
C ASN A 38 -7.42 -19.90 -5.85
N PRO A 39 -7.30 -20.94 -5.00
CA PRO A 39 -7.24 -20.76 -3.54
C PRO A 39 -6.04 -19.90 -3.11
N GLN A 40 -4.85 -20.21 -3.61
CA GLN A 40 -3.61 -19.48 -3.33
C GLN A 40 -3.72 -18.04 -3.85
N LYS A 41 -4.27 -17.87 -5.05
CA LYS A 41 -4.54 -16.55 -5.63
C LYS A 41 -5.51 -15.73 -4.79
N ALA A 42 -6.57 -16.33 -4.26
CA ALA A 42 -7.56 -15.67 -3.42
C ALA A 42 -6.94 -15.22 -2.09
N ALA A 43 -6.15 -16.09 -1.45
CA ALA A 43 -5.42 -15.74 -0.23
C ALA A 43 -4.44 -14.58 -0.46
N LEU A 44 -3.65 -14.63 -1.54
CA LEU A 44 -2.75 -13.55 -1.92
C LEU A 44 -3.51 -12.23 -2.18
N ALA A 45 -4.65 -12.29 -2.85
CA ALA A 45 -5.48 -11.11 -3.11
C ALA A 45 -6.00 -10.46 -1.82
N VAL A 46 -6.37 -11.24 -0.82
CA VAL A 46 -6.78 -10.73 0.50
C VAL A 46 -5.61 -10.01 1.18
N CYS A 47 -4.42 -10.62 1.19
CA CYS A 47 -3.22 -10.01 1.77
C CYS A 47 -2.87 -8.68 1.11
N LEU A 48 -2.79 -8.65 -0.22
CA LEU A 48 -2.45 -7.44 -0.96
C LEU A 48 -3.50 -6.32 -0.82
N ARG A 49 -4.78 -6.70 -0.65
CA ARG A 49 -5.86 -5.74 -0.34
C ARG A 49 -5.68 -5.14 1.05
N LYS A 50 -5.30 -5.93 2.05
CA LYS A 50 -4.99 -5.44 3.40
C LYS A 50 -3.83 -4.45 3.36
N GLU A 51 -2.70 -4.83 2.74
CA GLU A 51 -1.53 -3.95 2.57
C GLU A 51 -1.86 -2.63 1.85
N ARG A 52 -2.76 -2.67 0.86
CA ARG A 52 -3.26 -1.46 0.20
C ARG A 52 -4.01 -0.56 1.19
N LYS A 53 -4.92 -1.10 1.98
CA LYS A 53 -5.70 -0.34 2.97
C LYS A 53 -4.80 0.24 4.06
N ASP A 54 -3.84 -0.53 4.57
CA ASP A 54 -2.94 -0.07 5.63
C ASP A 54 -2.05 1.08 5.14
N ARG A 55 -1.58 1.01 3.89
CA ARG A 55 -0.85 2.12 3.27
C ARG A 55 -1.75 3.34 3.06
N GLU A 56 -2.99 3.15 2.61
CA GLU A 56 -3.95 4.25 2.45
C GLU A 56 -4.21 4.96 3.77
N ALA A 57 -4.36 4.21 4.86
CA ALA A 57 -4.49 4.75 6.21
C ALA A 57 -3.25 5.56 6.62
N ARG A 58 -2.03 5.02 6.44
CA ARG A 58 -0.77 5.74 6.73
C ARG A 58 -0.63 7.01 5.90
N ASN A 59 -0.95 6.95 4.61
CA ASN A 59 -0.88 8.10 3.72
C ASN A 59 -1.89 9.18 4.12
N HIS A 60 -3.11 8.77 4.48
CA HIS A 60 -4.15 9.68 4.95
C HIS A 60 -3.73 10.37 6.26
N GLU A 61 -3.17 9.63 7.22
CA GLU A 61 -2.67 10.21 8.46
C GLU A 61 -1.50 11.18 8.20
N SER A 62 -0.54 10.80 7.37
CA SER A 62 0.55 11.70 6.98
C SER A 62 0.04 12.95 6.26
N ALA A 63 -0.98 12.83 5.40
CA ALA A 63 -1.59 13.96 4.74
C ALA A 63 -2.26 14.92 5.74
N LYS A 64 -3.00 14.40 6.73
CA LYS A 64 -3.57 15.21 7.81
C LYS A 64 -2.50 15.98 8.58
N GLN A 65 -1.42 15.30 8.98
CA GLN A 65 -0.32 15.93 9.70
C GLN A 65 0.36 17.02 8.87
N ARG A 66 0.56 16.79 7.56
CA ARG A 66 1.08 17.80 6.63
C ARG A 66 0.15 19.01 6.54
N THR A 67 -1.17 18.80 6.49
CA THR A 67 -2.15 19.89 6.46
C THR A 67 -2.12 20.72 7.74
N ILE A 68 -2.07 20.08 8.92
CA ILE A 68 -1.98 20.77 10.21
C ILE A 68 -0.69 21.60 10.28
N LYS A 69 0.46 21.01 9.94
CA LYS A 69 1.75 21.71 9.93
C LYS A 69 1.75 22.91 9.00
N LYS A 70 1.21 22.74 7.78
CA LYS A 70 1.05 23.86 6.83
C LYS A 70 0.24 24.98 7.46
N LYS A 71 -0.92 24.67 8.05
CA LYS A 71 -1.79 25.68 8.68
C LYS A 71 -1.05 26.42 9.80
N GLN A 72 -0.36 25.70 10.69
CA GLN A 72 0.42 26.31 11.77
C GLN A 72 1.50 27.27 11.25
N VAL A 73 2.25 26.88 10.22
CA VAL A 73 3.27 27.73 9.60
C VAL A 73 2.65 28.97 8.98
N TRP A 74 1.51 28.85 8.28
CA TRP A 74 0.82 30.01 7.71
C TRP A 74 0.34 30.99 8.79
N GLU A 75 -0.28 30.49 9.86
CA GLU A 75 -0.74 31.32 10.97
C GLU A 75 0.44 32.00 11.71
N GLU A 76 1.59 31.33 11.81
CA GLU A 76 2.80 31.91 12.39
C GLU A 76 3.34 33.06 11.53
N LEU A 77 3.45 32.86 10.22
CA LEU A 77 3.86 33.90 9.27
C LEU A 77 2.90 35.10 9.27
N GLU A 78 1.59 34.87 9.40
CA GLU A 78 0.60 35.95 9.52
C GLU A 78 0.81 36.75 10.81
N ARG A 79 1.00 36.08 11.96
CA ARG A 79 1.31 36.75 13.24
C ARG A 79 2.63 37.51 13.21
N GLU A 80 3.65 36.99 12.53
CA GLU A 80 4.92 37.69 12.37
C GLU A 80 4.75 38.97 11.54
N LYS A 81 4.02 38.91 10.42
CA LYS A 81 3.69 40.09 9.60
C LYS A 81 2.94 41.16 10.40
N GLU A 82 1.94 40.76 11.19
CA GLU A 82 1.18 41.68 12.05
C GLU A 82 2.09 42.36 13.09
N LYS A 83 3.04 41.61 13.68
CA LYS A 83 4.00 42.15 14.66
C LYS A 83 5.03 43.09 14.04
N GLU A 84 5.40 42.87 12.79
CA GLU A 84 6.30 43.73 12.02
C GLU A 84 5.61 45.01 11.51
N GLY A 85 4.30 45.18 11.77
CA GLY A 85 3.57 46.42 11.52
C GLY A 85 3.28 46.69 10.04
N LEU A 86 3.17 45.63 9.24
CA LEU A 86 2.81 45.67 7.81
C LEU A 86 1.32 45.37 7.59
#